data_AF-A0A7S2S420-F1
#
_entry.id   AF-A0A7S2S420-F1
#
_cell.length_a   1.000
_cell.length_b   1.000
_cell.length_c   1.000
_cell.angle_alpha   90.00
_cell.angle_beta   90.00
_cell.angle_gamma   90.00
#
_symmetry.space_group_name_H-M   'P 1'
#
loop_
_entity.id
_entity.type
_entity.pdbx_description
1 polymer ?
#
loop_
_entity_poly.entity_id
_entity_poly.type
_entity_poly.pdbx_seq_one_letter_code
_entity_poly.pdbx_strand_id
1 'polypeptide(L)'
;EEMAMEGGRRPMRAEEEEAPRKRRRGVVRDDLPVDEYRDEVIDFVQKHPVVICVGETGSGKTTQVPQFIADAGDILPREKAVAVTQPRRVAVTSVAQRVARERGGRVGDEVGYAIRFDDCTSHRTRIKYMTDGTLVRECLADP
;
A
#
# COMPACT_ATOMS: atom_id res chain seq x y z
N GLU A 1 40.81 51.98 7.40
CA GLU A 1 41.32 50.97 6.45
C GLU A 1 40.44 49.74 6.61
N GLU A 2 39.55 49.48 5.64
CA GLU A 2 39.61 48.33 4.71
C GLU A 2 39.25 47.01 5.42
N MET A 3 38.33 46.15 4.98
CA MET A 3 37.77 45.83 3.66
C MET A 3 36.42 45.08 3.83
N ALA A 4 35.57 45.14 2.80
CA ALA A 4 34.30 44.43 2.68
C ALA A 4 34.43 43.11 1.88
N MET A 5 33.33 42.31 1.88
CA MET A 5 33.00 41.15 1.00
C MET A 5 33.65 39.81 1.43
N GLU A 6 33.04 38.63 1.42
CA GLU A 6 31.94 38.01 0.65
C GLU A 6 31.12 37.08 1.59
N GLY A 7 29.80 36.86 1.46
CA GLY A 7 29.12 36.36 0.26
C GLY A 7 29.02 34.82 0.25
N GLY A 8 28.54 34.19 1.33
CA GLY A 8 28.30 32.74 1.38
C GLY A 8 26.80 32.38 1.38
N ARG A 9 26.18 32.30 0.20
CA ARG A 9 24.83 31.73 0.04
C ARG A 9 24.86 30.26 0.49
N ARG A 10 24.11 29.92 1.54
CA ARG A 10 23.80 28.52 1.86
C ARG A 10 23.04 27.93 0.66
N PRO A 11 23.49 26.82 0.06
CA PRO A 11 22.68 26.18 -0.97
C PRO A 11 21.40 25.67 -0.31
N MET A 12 20.26 26.12 -0.84
CA MET A 12 18.94 25.53 -0.63
C MET A 12 19.07 24.01 -0.83
N ARG A 13 18.55 23.24 0.12
CA ARG A 13 18.37 21.80 -0.04
C ARG A 13 17.56 21.60 -1.32
N ALA A 14 18.17 20.95 -2.30
CA ALA A 14 17.50 20.55 -3.51
C ALA A 14 16.28 19.71 -3.10
N GLU A 15 15.11 20.19 -3.45
CA GLU A 15 13.89 19.39 -3.48
C GLU A 15 14.20 18.23 -4.43
N GLU A 16 14.34 17.02 -3.89
CA GLU A 16 14.34 15.80 -4.67
C GLU A 16 12.93 15.67 -5.27
N GLU A 17 12.78 16.25 -6.45
CA GLU A 17 11.64 16.07 -7.33
C GLU A 17 11.62 14.58 -7.72
N GLU A 18 10.93 13.76 -6.92
CA GLU A 18 10.72 12.35 -7.21
C GLU A 18 10.01 12.25 -8.57
N ALA A 19 10.78 11.85 -9.59
CA ALA A 19 10.28 11.61 -10.93
C ALA A 19 9.02 10.73 -10.90
N PRO A 20 8.00 11.03 -11.74
CA PRO A 20 6.77 10.26 -11.76
C PRO A 20 7.13 8.79 -12.04
N ARG A 21 6.81 7.92 -11.08
CA ARG A 21 7.03 6.46 -11.20
C ARG A 21 6.35 6.02 -12.49
N LYS A 22 7.15 5.83 -13.56
CA LYS A 22 6.70 5.31 -14.85
C LYS A 22 5.84 4.09 -14.54
N ARG A 23 4.54 4.15 -14.86
CA ARG A 23 3.61 3.01 -14.78
C ARG A 23 4.26 1.86 -15.55
N ARG A 24 4.96 0.97 -14.84
CA ARG A 24 5.46 -0.28 -15.42
C ARG A 24 4.21 -0.95 -15.95
N ARG A 25 4.16 -1.24 -17.25
CA ARG A 25 3.02 -1.92 -17.88
C ARG A 25 2.87 -3.26 -17.19
N GLY A 26 2.03 -3.29 -16.17
CA GLY A 26 1.57 -4.51 -15.54
C GLY A 26 0.80 -5.32 -16.57
N VAL A 27 0.83 -6.63 -16.38
CA VAL A 27 -0.09 -7.58 -16.98
C VAL A 27 -1.49 -6.98 -17.03
N VAL A 28 -2.23 -7.22 -18.13
CA VAL A 28 -3.62 -6.77 -18.35
C VAL A 28 -4.38 -6.88 -17.04
N ARG A 29 -4.75 -5.73 -16.46
CA ARG A 29 -5.70 -5.71 -15.34
C ARG A 29 -7.07 -5.97 -15.95
N ASP A 30 -7.74 -6.97 -15.43
CA ASP A 30 -9.15 -7.19 -15.74
C ASP A 30 -9.89 -5.91 -15.33
N ASP A 31 -10.80 -5.41 -16.17
CA ASP A 31 -11.64 -4.25 -15.86
C ASP A 31 -12.62 -4.68 -14.76
N LEU A 32 -12.30 -4.35 -13.51
CA LEU A 32 -13.05 -4.83 -12.35
C LEU A 32 -14.07 -3.76 -11.94
N PRO A 33 -15.31 -4.14 -11.55
CA PRO A 33 -16.35 -3.17 -11.18
C PRO A 33 -15.93 -2.13 -10.13
N VAL A 34 -15.02 -2.48 -9.22
CA VAL A 34 -14.52 -1.56 -8.19
C VAL A 34 -13.61 -0.45 -8.73
N ASP A 35 -13.06 -0.59 -9.94
CA ASP A 35 -12.15 0.38 -10.54
C ASP A 35 -12.83 1.72 -10.84
N GLU A 36 -14.13 1.69 -11.18
CA GLU A 36 -14.96 2.89 -11.38
C GLU A 36 -15.11 3.74 -10.11
N TYR A 37 -14.96 3.11 -8.94
CA TYR A 37 -15.15 3.73 -7.62
C TYR A 37 -13.83 4.13 -6.95
N ARG A 38 -12.70 4.06 -7.68
CA ARG A 38 -11.36 4.31 -7.11
C ARG A 38 -11.27 5.62 -6.33
N ASP A 39 -11.68 6.72 -6.96
CA ASP A 39 -11.50 8.05 -6.38
C ASP A 39 -12.49 8.31 -5.23
N GLU A 40 -13.70 7.74 -5.32
CA GLU A 40 -14.69 7.77 -4.24
C GLU A 40 -14.20 7.00 -2.99
N VAL A 41 -13.58 5.83 -3.17
CA VAL A 41 -12.97 5.07 -2.07
C VAL A 41 -11.87 5.87 -1.38
N ILE A 42 -10.97 6.50 -2.15
CA ILE A 42 -9.88 7.32 -1.61
C ILE A 42 -10.43 8.51 -0.82
N ASP A 43 -11.42 9.22 -1.38
CA ASP A 43 -12.06 10.37 -0.74
C ASP A 43 -12.75 9.99 0.58
N PHE A 44 -13.51 8.89 0.60
CA PHE A 44 -14.16 8.43 1.83
C PHE A 44 -13.17 7.99 2.91
N VAL A 45 -12.11 7.27 2.55
CA VAL A 45 -11.09 6.82 3.51
C VAL A 45 -10.34 8.03 4.11
N GLN A 46 -10.15 9.11 3.35
CA GLN A 46 -9.56 10.35 3.86
C GLN A 46 -10.46 11.08 4.84
N LYS A 47 -11.77 11.10 4.57
CA LYS A 47 -12.76 11.88 5.35
C LYS A 47 -13.29 11.12 6.58
N HIS A 48 -13.27 9.80 6.55
CA HIS A 48 -13.94 8.98 7.55
C HIS A 48 -12.99 7.94 8.16
N PRO A 49 -12.87 7.87 9.50
CA PRO A 49 -12.07 6.84 10.16
C PRO A 49 -12.54 5.41 9.89
N VAL A 50 -13.82 5.23 9.55
CA VAL A 50 -14.42 3.93 9.24
C VAL A 50 -15.28 4.06 7.98
N VAL A 51 -15.01 3.19 7.01
CA VAL A 51 -15.74 3.11 5.74
C VAL A 51 -16.21 1.67 5.53
N ILE A 52 -17.47 1.51 5.13
CA ILE A 52 -18.06 0.20 4.81
C ILE A 52 -18.21 0.09 3.30
N CYS A 53 -17.40 -0.75 2.67
CA CYS A 53 -17.47 -1.02 1.23
C CYS A 53 -18.32 -2.28 0.97
N VAL A 54 -19.46 -2.13 0.30
CA VAL A 54 -20.35 -3.23 -0.10
C VAL A 54 -20.24 -3.50 -1.59
N GLY A 55 -20.20 -4.77 -1.98
CA GLY A 55 -20.27 -5.18 -3.38
C GLY A 55 -20.22 -6.69 -3.50
N GLU A 56 -20.51 -7.23 -4.68
CA GLU A 56 -20.56 -8.68 -4.91
C GLU A 56 -19.19 -9.36 -4.88
N THR A 57 -19.15 -10.68 -4.64
CA THR A 57 -17.91 -11.45 -4.79
C THR A 57 -17.43 -11.37 -6.24
N GLY A 58 -16.12 -11.16 -6.45
CA GLY A 58 -15.55 -10.97 -7.78
C GLY A 58 -15.49 -9.51 -8.23
N SER A 59 -16.10 -8.57 -7.50
CA SER A 59 -16.04 -7.14 -7.86
C SER A 59 -14.66 -6.50 -7.73
N GLY A 60 -13.66 -7.20 -7.16
CA GLY A 60 -12.29 -6.70 -6.99
C GLY A 60 -11.98 -6.06 -5.63
N LYS A 61 -12.90 -6.05 -4.65
CA LYS A 61 -12.67 -5.38 -3.34
C LYS A 61 -11.36 -5.79 -2.66
N THR A 62 -11.15 -7.08 -2.47
CA THR A 62 -9.97 -7.60 -1.73
C THR A 62 -8.65 -7.37 -2.45
N THR A 63 -8.67 -7.21 -3.78
CA THR A 63 -7.47 -7.02 -4.61
C THR A 63 -7.19 -5.55 -4.89
N GLN A 64 -8.19 -4.75 -5.25
CA GLN A 64 -7.97 -3.37 -5.73
C GLN A 64 -8.07 -2.30 -4.63
N VAL A 65 -9.00 -2.41 -3.67
CA VAL A 65 -9.15 -1.38 -2.61
C VAL A 65 -7.85 -1.17 -1.82
N PRO A 66 -7.13 -2.22 -1.36
CA PRO A 66 -5.84 -2.03 -0.69
C PRO A 66 -4.80 -1.36 -1.59
N GLN A 67 -4.86 -1.61 -2.90
CA GLN A 67 -3.96 -1.00 -3.87
C GLN A 67 -4.25 0.49 -4.04
N PHE A 68 -5.53 0.88 -4.11
CA PHE A 68 -5.94 2.28 -4.19
C PHE A 68 -5.44 3.07 -2.98
N ILE A 69 -5.62 2.51 -1.78
CA ILE A 69 -5.18 3.13 -0.52
C ILE A 69 -3.66 3.19 -0.45
N ALA A 70 -2.94 2.12 -0.79
CA ALA A 70 -1.49 2.08 -0.73
C ALA A 70 -0.81 3.05 -1.73
N ASP A 71 -1.46 3.31 -2.86
CA ASP A 71 -0.99 4.21 -3.92
C ASP A 71 -1.39 5.67 -3.68
N ALA A 72 -2.39 5.92 -2.83
CA ALA A 72 -2.78 7.27 -2.41
C ALA A 72 -1.77 7.81 -1.40
N GLY A 73 -0.78 8.56 -1.89
CA GLY A 73 0.40 9.00 -1.14
C GLY A 73 0.11 9.77 0.16
N ASP A 74 -1.04 10.44 0.24
CA ASP A 74 -1.40 11.29 1.38
C ASP A 74 -2.17 10.53 2.48
N ILE A 75 -2.65 9.31 2.21
CA ILE A 75 -3.48 8.55 3.17
C ILE A 75 -2.60 7.80 4.17
N LEU A 76 -1.50 7.20 3.69
CA LEU A 76 -0.69 6.29 4.49
C LEU A 76 0.79 6.67 4.41
N PRO A 77 1.45 7.02 5.55
CA PRO A 77 2.89 7.27 5.59
C PRO A 77 3.69 6.16 4.90
N ARG A 78 4.82 6.50 4.27
CA ARG A 78 5.57 5.57 3.40
C ARG A 78 6.06 4.32 4.14
N GLU A 79 6.29 4.45 5.44
CA GLU A 79 6.81 3.42 6.33
C GLU A 79 5.71 2.48 6.85
N LYS A 80 4.44 2.81 6.61
CA LYS A 80 3.29 2.01 7.06
C LYS A 80 2.75 1.14 5.92
N ALA A 81 2.02 0.10 6.30
CA ALA A 81 1.41 -0.87 5.40
C ALA A 81 -0.11 -0.93 5.60
N VAL A 82 -0.85 -1.19 4.51
CA VAL A 82 -2.27 -1.55 4.57
C VAL A 82 -2.35 -3.02 5.00
N ALA A 83 -2.95 -3.27 6.16
CA ALA A 83 -3.24 -4.62 6.63
C ALA A 83 -4.60 -5.08 6.08
N VAL A 84 -4.63 -6.24 5.42
CA VAL A 84 -5.84 -6.83 4.86
C VAL A 84 -6.03 -8.21 5.47
N THR A 85 -7.08 -8.39 6.26
CA THR A 85 -7.34 -9.71 6.84
C THR A 85 -8.16 -10.60 5.93
N GLN A 86 -7.92 -11.90 6.01
CA GLN A 86 -8.75 -12.94 5.41
C GLN A 86 -8.91 -14.10 6.41
N PRO A 87 -10.11 -14.70 6.53
CA PRO A 87 -10.36 -15.75 7.52
C PRO A 87 -9.66 -17.07 7.19
N ARG A 88 -9.24 -17.26 5.93
CA ARG A 88 -8.65 -18.51 5.44
C ARG A 88 -7.21 -18.29 5.01
N ARG A 89 -6.28 -19.10 5.52
CA ARG A 89 -4.86 -19.07 5.16
C ARG A 89 -4.62 -19.14 3.65
N VAL A 90 -5.35 -20.02 2.95
CA VAL A 90 -5.24 -20.16 1.49
C VAL A 90 -5.66 -18.90 0.73
N ALA A 91 -6.59 -18.09 1.28
CA ALA A 91 -6.99 -16.82 0.68
C ALA A 91 -5.91 -15.76 0.88
N VAL A 92 -5.29 -15.72 2.07
CA VAL A 92 -4.15 -14.82 2.35
C VAL A 92 -3.02 -15.01 1.33
N THR A 93 -2.54 -16.25 1.17
CA THR A 93 -1.41 -16.53 0.28
C THR A 93 -1.78 -16.32 -1.19
N SER A 94 -2.95 -16.79 -1.63
CA SER A 94 -3.35 -16.69 -3.05
C SER A 94 -3.64 -15.26 -3.50
N VAL A 95 -4.28 -14.44 -2.65
CA VAL A 95 -4.53 -13.02 -2.96
C VAL A 95 -3.22 -12.24 -2.96
N ALA A 96 -2.33 -12.45 -2.00
CA ALA A 96 -1.02 -11.78 -2.00
C ALA A 96 -0.23 -12.09 -3.28
N GLN A 97 -0.23 -13.34 -3.73
CA GLN A 97 0.39 -13.73 -5.00
C GLN A 97 -0.27 -13.11 -6.23
N ARG A 98 -1.61 -12.99 -6.24
CA ARG A 98 -2.33 -12.30 -7.33
C ARG A 98 -1.95 -10.81 -7.38
N VAL A 99 -2.02 -10.11 -6.26
CA VAL A 99 -1.77 -8.66 -6.19
C VAL A 99 -0.30 -8.32 -6.43
N ALA A 100 0.63 -9.14 -5.93
CA ALA A 100 2.05 -8.98 -6.28
C ALA A 100 2.29 -9.06 -7.80
N ARG A 101 1.63 -9.99 -8.48
CA ARG A 101 1.72 -10.12 -9.96
C ARG A 101 1.08 -8.92 -10.69
N GLU A 102 -0.07 -8.42 -10.23
CA GLU A 102 -0.72 -7.23 -10.79
C GLU A 102 0.17 -5.97 -10.67
N ARG A 103 1.01 -5.90 -9.64
CA ARG A 103 2.04 -4.86 -9.46
C ARG A 103 3.36 -5.14 -10.20
N GLY A 104 3.46 -6.28 -10.89
CA GLY A 104 4.68 -6.68 -11.60
C GLY A 104 5.86 -7.04 -10.69
N GLY A 105 5.57 -7.42 -9.44
CA GLY A 105 6.55 -7.80 -8.42
C GLY A 105 6.38 -9.24 -7.92
N ARG A 106 7.08 -9.56 -6.83
CA ARG A 106 6.94 -10.84 -6.12
C ARG A 106 6.45 -10.62 -4.71
N VAL A 107 5.85 -11.66 -4.14
CA VAL A 107 5.47 -11.65 -2.71
C VAL A 107 6.74 -11.50 -1.87
N GLY A 108 6.66 -10.66 -0.82
CA GLY A 108 7.79 -10.28 0.02
C GLY A 108 8.46 -8.96 -0.41
N ASP A 109 8.11 -8.42 -1.58
CA ASP A 109 8.51 -7.07 -2.00
C ASP A 109 7.49 -6.04 -1.45
N GLU A 110 6.81 -5.31 -2.34
CA GLU A 110 5.78 -4.31 -2.03
C GLU A 110 4.47 -4.94 -1.51
N VAL A 111 4.21 -6.20 -1.86
CA VAL A 111 3.07 -6.97 -1.39
C VAL A 111 3.60 -8.19 -0.64
N GLY A 112 3.09 -8.43 0.57
CA GLY A 112 3.51 -9.53 1.43
C GLY A 112 2.34 -10.20 2.11
N TYR A 113 2.61 -11.28 2.83
CA TYR A 113 1.61 -11.90 3.70
C TYR A 113 2.18 -12.42 5.01
N ALA A 114 1.33 -12.54 6.03
CA ALA A 114 1.69 -13.15 7.30
C ALA A 114 0.56 -14.06 7.83
N ILE A 115 0.86 -15.35 7.96
CA ILE A 115 -0.01 -16.36 8.57
C ILE A 115 0.75 -17.05 9.70
N ARG A 116 0.05 -17.86 10.52
CA ARG A 116 0.72 -18.59 11.59
C ARG A 116 1.84 -19.48 11.01
N PHE A 117 3.06 -19.27 11.50
CA PHE A 117 4.30 -19.97 11.13
C PHE A 117 4.81 -19.74 9.71
N ASP A 118 4.30 -18.74 8.99
CA ASP A 118 4.79 -18.39 7.66
C ASP A 118 4.58 -16.88 7.41
N ASP A 119 5.68 -16.15 7.30
CA ASP A 119 5.71 -14.71 7.07
C ASP A 119 6.60 -14.41 5.87
N CYS A 120 5.98 -13.86 4.83
CA CYS A 120 6.61 -13.43 3.59
C CYS A 120 6.42 -11.92 3.43
N THR A 121 6.98 -11.14 4.37
CA THR A 121 7.01 -9.67 4.34
C THR A 121 8.44 -9.13 4.37
N SER A 122 8.60 -7.85 4.02
CA SER A 122 9.86 -7.12 4.19
C SER A 122 9.59 -5.67 4.59
N HIS A 123 10.65 -4.91 4.88
CA HIS A 123 10.56 -3.47 5.14
C HIS A 123 9.98 -2.67 3.96
N ARG A 124 9.87 -3.27 2.76
CA ARG A 124 9.26 -2.65 1.58
C ARG A 124 7.77 -2.96 1.44
N THR A 125 7.22 -3.84 2.27
CA THR A 125 5.84 -4.29 2.15
C THR A 125 4.88 -3.15 2.49
N ARG A 126 4.12 -2.72 1.49
CA ARG A 126 3.08 -1.67 1.57
C ARG A 126 1.68 -2.26 1.71
N ILE A 127 1.46 -3.48 1.24
CA ILE A 127 0.20 -4.21 1.37
C ILE A 127 0.50 -5.57 2.00
N LYS A 128 -0.07 -5.81 3.19
CA LYS A 128 0.14 -7.03 3.97
C LYS A 128 -1.18 -7.79 4.11
N TYR A 129 -1.27 -8.95 3.47
CA TYR A 129 -2.38 -9.88 3.66
C TYR A 129 -2.12 -10.77 4.87
N MET A 130 -3.09 -10.97 5.75
CA MET A 130 -2.87 -11.76 6.95
C MET A 130 -4.14 -12.47 7.44
N THR A 131 -3.98 -13.45 8.32
CA THR A 131 -5.15 -13.99 9.03
C THR A 131 -5.55 -13.09 10.18
N ASP A 132 -6.84 -13.10 10.55
CA ASP A 132 -7.34 -12.32 11.70
C ASP A 132 -6.54 -12.60 12.98
N GLY A 133 -6.23 -13.87 13.23
CA GLY A 133 -5.42 -14.28 14.38
C GLY A 133 -3.94 -13.86 14.31
N THR A 134 -3.41 -13.49 13.14
CA THR A 134 -2.10 -12.85 13.05
C THR A 134 -2.22 -11.38 13.43
N LEU A 135 -3.26 -10.68 12.95
CA LEU A 135 -3.47 -9.27 13.25
C LEU A 135 -3.67 -9.05 14.75
N VAL A 136 -4.51 -9.86 15.39
CA VAL A 136 -4.72 -9.80 16.85
C VAL A 136 -3.42 -9.98 17.61
N ARG A 137 -2.52 -10.88 17.18
CA ARG A 137 -1.22 -11.05 17.85
C ARG A 137 -0.30 -9.84 17.67
N GLU A 138 -0.31 -9.21 16.50
CA GLU A 138 0.46 -8.00 16.26
C GLU A 138 -0.04 -6.84 17.12
N CYS A 139 -1.35 -6.63 17.21
CA CYS A 139 -1.95 -5.60 18.09
C CYS A 139 -1.67 -5.85 19.58
N LEU A 140 -1.52 -7.11 20.01
CA LEU A 140 -1.16 -7.40 21.40
C LEU A 140 0.32 -7.12 21.71
N ALA A 141 1.19 -7.13 20.68
CA ALA A 141 2.60 -6.80 20.80
C ALA A 141 2.86 -5.28 20.69
N ASP A 142 2.06 -4.58 19.90
CA ASP A 142 2.09 -3.12 19.69
C ASP A 142 0.64 -2.55 19.73
N PRO A 143 0.10 -2.30 20.93
CA PRO A 143 -1.28 -1.83 21.14
C PRO A 143 -1.46 -0.33 20.92
#